data_AF-A0A7J8F6L2-F1
#
_entry.id   AF-A0A7J8F6L2-F1
#
_cell.length_a   1.000
_cell.length_b   1.000
_cell.length_c   1.000
_cell.angle_alpha   90.00
_cell.angle_beta   90.00
_cell.angle_gamma   90.00
#
_symmetry.space_group_name_H-M   'P 1'
#
loop_
_entity.id
_entity.type
_entity.pdbx_description
1 polymer ?
#
loop_
_entity_poly.entity_id
_entity_poly.type
_entity_poly.pdbx_seq_one_letter_code
_entity_poly.pdbx_strand_id
1 'polypeptide(L)'
;MKSPEEELQPENLPAETSAPKDPPSSLMIRPVSQPFVSPAMKHKSEECETWIDRFRKLENALYLCDLSNTGVLEKERARRLIHNYNLIYNLSLSPRKIDQALKRFRSGGNTLLEPALQYLKEL
;
A
#
# COMPACT_ATOMS: atom_id res chain seq x y z
N MET A 1 13.52 59.23 30.53
CA MET A 1 13.43 58.19 31.59
C MET A 1 11.95 58.07 31.94
N LYS A 2 11.28 56.93 32.06
CA LYS A 2 11.65 55.51 32.01
C LYS A 2 10.31 54.75 31.97
N SER A 3 10.10 53.84 31.02
CA SER A 3 9.12 52.77 31.21
C SER A 3 9.64 51.81 32.27
N PRO A 4 8.76 51.08 32.97
CA PRO A 4 9.04 49.66 33.05
C PRO A 4 7.80 48.78 32.86
N GLU A 5 8.06 47.67 32.16
CA GLU A 5 7.34 46.40 32.18
C GLU A 5 7.45 45.72 33.56
N GLU A 6 6.90 44.49 33.62
CA GLU A 6 7.17 43.43 34.61
C GLU A 6 6.42 43.58 35.96
N GLU A 7 5.80 42.57 36.58
CA GLU A 7 5.81 41.12 36.42
C GLU A 7 4.89 40.51 37.54
N LEU A 8 4.63 39.20 37.47
CA LEU A 8 4.37 38.26 38.59
C LEU A 8 2.98 38.21 39.29
N GLN A 9 2.39 37.01 39.24
CA GLN A 9 1.41 36.50 40.21
C GLN A 9 2.05 36.32 41.61
N PRO A 10 1.26 36.20 42.71
CA PRO A 10 1.19 34.88 43.35
C PRO A 10 -0.11 34.54 44.13
N GLU A 11 -0.50 33.28 44.01
CA GLU A 11 -0.83 32.29 45.07
C GLU A 11 -1.45 32.73 46.42
N ASN A 12 -2.59 32.13 46.75
CA ASN A 12 -2.91 31.71 48.12
C ASN A 12 -3.74 30.40 48.12
N LEU A 13 -3.07 29.29 48.47
CA LEU A 13 -3.62 28.05 49.04
C LEU A 13 -3.98 28.29 50.54
N PRO A 14 -4.81 27.51 51.27
CA PRO A 14 -4.87 26.03 51.35
C PRO A 14 -6.32 25.47 51.38
N ALA A 15 -6.64 24.18 51.27
CA ALA A 15 -6.13 23.05 52.04
C ALA A 15 -6.44 21.72 51.35
N GLU A 16 -5.52 20.78 51.54
CA GLU A 16 -5.66 19.38 51.19
C GLU A 16 -6.87 18.74 51.88
N THR A 17 -7.60 17.88 51.17
CA THR A 17 -8.13 16.62 51.74
C THR A 17 -8.58 15.70 50.60
N SER A 18 -7.79 14.63 50.43
CA SER A 18 -8.19 13.27 50.04
C SER A 18 -9.16 13.06 48.86
N ALA A 19 -8.64 12.56 47.74
CA ALA A 19 -9.37 11.58 46.93
C ALA A 19 -9.44 10.22 47.68
N PRO A 20 -10.23 9.20 47.29
CA PRO A 20 -11.14 9.09 46.14
C PRO A 20 -12.52 8.49 46.49
N LYS A 21 -13.48 8.53 45.55
CA LYS A 21 -14.45 7.45 45.25
C LYS A 21 -15.36 7.88 44.10
N ASP A 22 -15.13 7.26 42.94
CA ASP A 22 -16.00 7.32 41.76
C ASP A 22 -17.47 7.05 42.11
N PRO A 23 -18.42 7.88 41.65
CA PRO A 23 -19.80 7.45 41.50
C PRO A 23 -19.95 6.65 40.20
N PRO A 24 -20.84 5.64 40.20
CA PRO A 24 -20.84 4.56 39.23
C PRO A 24 -21.30 5.02 37.85
N SER A 25 -20.69 4.40 36.84
CA SER A 25 -21.11 4.32 35.43
C SER A 25 -22.37 5.14 35.10
N SER A 26 -22.16 6.39 34.67
CA SER A 26 -23.14 7.04 33.82
C SER A 26 -23.26 6.17 32.57
N LEU A 27 -24.29 5.33 32.55
CA LEU A 27 -24.74 4.65 31.35
C LEU A 27 -25.14 5.74 30.36
N MET A 28 -24.15 6.26 29.63
CA MET A 28 -24.33 7.06 28.45
C MET A 28 -25.02 6.14 27.44
N ILE A 29 -26.35 6.18 27.46
CA ILE A 29 -27.20 5.59 26.42
C ILE A 29 -26.81 6.31 25.14
N ARG A 30 -25.89 5.71 24.38
CA ARG A 30 -25.54 6.21 23.05
C ARG A 30 -26.78 6.10 22.18
N PRO A 31 -27.08 7.10 21.34
CA PRO A 31 -28.12 6.97 20.32
C PRO A 31 -27.83 5.74 19.46
N VAL A 32 -28.86 4.90 19.23
CA VAL A 32 -28.79 3.67 18.40
C VAL A 32 -28.23 3.95 17.00
N SER A 33 -28.34 5.20 16.54
CA SER A 33 -27.86 5.67 15.24
C SER A 33 -26.36 5.96 15.16
N GLN A 34 -25.61 5.88 16.27
CA GLN A 34 -24.19 6.21 16.26
C GLN A 34 -23.33 4.96 15.98
N PRO A 35 -22.55 4.93 14.89
CA PRO A 35 -21.68 3.79 14.58
C PRO A 35 -20.75 3.48 15.75
N PHE A 36 -20.75 2.23 16.24
CA PHE A 36 -19.75 1.75 17.17
C PHE A 36 -18.51 1.39 16.38
N VAL A 37 -17.50 2.27 16.40
CA VAL A 37 -16.17 1.95 15.86
C VAL A 37 -15.35 1.39 17.02
N SER A 38 -15.27 0.06 17.12
CA SER A 38 -14.35 -0.60 18.04
C SER A 38 -12.91 -0.27 17.61
N PRO A 39 -12.02 0.25 18.48
CA PRO A 39 -10.62 0.56 18.12
C PRO A 39 -9.72 -0.68 17.94
N ALA A 40 -10.30 -1.84 17.61
CA ALA A 40 -9.58 -3.12 17.62
C ALA A 40 -9.76 -3.87 16.30
N MET A 41 -9.52 -3.19 15.18
CA MET A 41 -8.75 -3.84 14.13
C MET A 41 -7.37 -3.21 14.17
N LYS A 42 -6.41 -3.93 14.75
CA LYS A 42 -5.04 -3.81 14.28
C LYS A 42 -5.14 -4.15 12.80
N HIS A 43 -5.29 -3.14 11.94
CA HIS A 43 -4.75 -3.25 10.59
C HIS A 43 -3.32 -3.71 10.86
N LYS A 44 -3.04 -5.00 10.60
CA LYS A 44 -1.68 -5.38 10.24
C LYS A 44 -1.30 -4.28 9.27
N SER A 45 -0.29 -3.48 9.62
CA SER A 45 0.19 -2.42 8.74
C SER A 45 0.15 -3.02 7.35
N GLU A 46 -0.72 -2.49 6.48
CA GLU A 46 -0.69 -2.87 5.09
C GLU A 46 0.72 -2.48 4.67
N GLU A 47 1.63 -3.44 4.73
CA GLU A 47 3.01 -3.24 4.33
C GLU A 47 2.88 -2.77 2.90
N CYS A 48 3.17 -1.49 2.68
CA CYS A 48 2.98 -0.88 1.39
C CYS A 48 3.80 -1.70 0.39
N GLU A 49 3.12 -2.44 -0.49
CA GLU A 49 3.80 -3.36 -1.41
C GLU A 49 4.81 -2.57 -2.24
N THR A 50 6.06 -3.02 -2.24
CA THR A 50 7.09 -2.37 -3.03
C THR A 50 6.78 -2.55 -4.51
N TRP A 51 7.42 -1.76 -5.38
CA TRP A 51 7.29 -1.97 -6.81
C TRP A 51 7.71 -3.39 -7.23
N ILE A 52 8.76 -3.93 -6.60
CA ILE A 52 9.24 -5.29 -6.87
C ILE A 52 8.21 -6.35 -6.48
N ASP A 53 7.49 -6.18 -5.37
CA ASP A 53 6.45 -7.12 -4.95
C ASP A 53 5.29 -7.13 -5.95
N ARG A 54 4.90 -5.95 -6.43
CA ARG A 54 3.90 -5.78 -7.47
C ARG A 54 4.35 -6.37 -8.81
N PHE A 55 5.60 -6.16 -9.20
CA PHE A 55 6.16 -6.75 -10.42
C PHE A 55 6.26 -8.28 -10.34
N ARG A 56 6.61 -8.83 -9.17
CA ARG A 56 6.66 -10.29 -8.93
C ARG A 56 5.31 -10.95 -9.18
N LYS A 57 4.20 -10.27 -8.87
CA LYS A 57 2.85 -10.77 -9.18
C LYS A 57 2.61 -10.92 -10.69
N LEU A 58 3.12 -9.99 -11.51
CA LEU A 58 3.10 -10.11 -12.97
C LEU A 58 3.96 -11.29 -13.45
N GLU A 59 5.19 -11.38 -12.97
CA GLU A 59 6.11 -12.47 -13.30
C GLU A 59 5.48 -13.84 -13.00
N ASN A 60 4.95 -14.02 -11.79
CA ASN A 60 4.26 -15.24 -11.41
C ASN A 60 3.06 -15.54 -12.30
N ALA A 61 2.26 -14.54 -12.67
CA ALA A 61 1.09 -14.72 -13.52
C ALA A 61 1.46 -15.18 -14.93
N LEU A 62 2.57 -14.69 -15.48
CA LEU A 62 3.08 -15.12 -16.78
C LEU A 62 3.56 -16.57 -16.74
N TYR A 63 4.30 -16.97 -15.71
CA TYR A 63 4.74 -18.37 -15.56
C TYR A 63 3.58 -19.33 -15.26
N LEU A 64 2.59 -18.92 -14.45
CA LEU A 64 1.36 -19.70 -14.25
C LEU A 64 0.56 -19.87 -15.55
N CYS A 65 0.73 -18.95 -16.49
CA CYS A 65 0.10 -19.05 -17.81
C CYS A 65 0.85 -20.00 -18.75
N ASP A 66 2.15 -20.24 -18.55
CA ASP A 66 2.94 -21.22 -19.31
C ASP A 66 2.72 -22.63 -18.78
N LEU A 67 1.60 -23.23 -19.17
CA LEU A 67 1.15 -24.56 -18.70
C LEU A 67 2.14 -25.69 -18.99
N SER A 68 3.02 -25.50 -19.98
CA SER A 68 4.02 -26.49 -20.39
C SER A 68 5.40 -26.20 -19.80
N ASN A 69 5.55 -25.14 -19.00
CA ASN A 69 6.79 -24.70 -18.37
C ASN A 69 7.96 -24.61 -19.37
N THR A 70 7.68 -24.05 -20.53
CA THR A 70 8.61 -23.92 -21.66
C THR A 70 9.42 -22.63 -21.62
N GLY A 71 9.06 -21.68 -20.75
CA GLY A 71 9.59 -20.32 -20.72
C GLY A 71 9.07 -19.46 -21.87
N VAL A 72 8.10 -19.93 -22.66
CA VAL A 72 7.51 -19.19 -23.78
C VAL A 72 6.01 -19.04 -23.64
N LEU A 73 5.48 -17.90 -24.09
CA LEU A 73 4.05 -17.62 -24.08
C LEU A 73 3.62 -16.97 -25.39
N GLU A 74 2.41 -17.29 -25.87
CA GLU A 74 1.85 -16.64 -27.04
C GLU A 74 1.89 -15.11 -26.89
N LYS A 75 2.39 -14.42 -27.92
CA LYS A 75 2.67 -12.98 -27.88
C LYS A 75 1.48 -12.14 -27.41
N GLU A 76 0.29 -12.36 -27.96
CA GLU A 76 -0.89 -11.58 -27.59
C GLU A 76 -1.46 -11.95 -26.22
N ARG A 77 -1.18 -13.17 -25.73
CA ARG A 77 -1.50 -13.55 -24.35
C ARG A 77 -0.57 -12.85 -23.37
N ALA A 78 0.74 -12.88 -23.62
CA ALA A 78 1.74 -12.15 -22.83
C ALA A 78 1.43 -10.65 -22.79
N ARG A 79 1.13 -10.06 -23.96
CA ARG A 79 0.78 -8.63 -24.08
C ARG A 79 -0.41 -8.25 -23.21
N ARG A 80 -1.50 -9.00 -23.29
CA ARG A 80 -2.72 -8.75 -22.49
C ARG A 80 -2.44 -8.86 -21.00
N LEU A 81 -1.70 -9.88 -20.56
CA LEU A 81 -1.33 -10.06 -19.15
C LEU A 81 -0.48 -8.90 -18.64
N ILE A 82 0.57 -8.52 -19.37
CA ILE A 82 1.45 -7.41 -18.98
C ILE A 82 0.68 -6.11 -18.87
N HIS A 83 -0.18 -5.77 -19.85
CA HIS A 83 -0.98 -4.55 -19.78
C HIS A 83 -1.97 -4.55 -18.61
N ASN A 84 -2.66 -5.67 -18.37
CA ASN A 84 -3.61 -5.78 -17.26
C ASN A 84 -2.90 -5.60 -15.91
N TYR A 85 -1.79 -6.30 -15.71
CA TYR A 85 -1.03 -6.21 -14.45
C TYR A 85 -0.36 -4.85 -14.28
N ASN A 86 0.12 -4.24 -15.36
CA ASN A 86 0.64 -2.88 -15.33
C ASN A 86 -0.41 -1.88 -14.79
N LEU A 87 -1.68 -2.06 -15.19
CA LEU A 87 -2.78 -1.22 -14.74
C LEU A 87 -3.17 -1.50 -13.28
N ILE A 88 -3.50 -2.76 -12.95
CA ILE A 88 -4.04 -3.09 -11.61
C ILE A 88 -3.00 -2.96 -10.49
N TYR A 89 -1.72 -3.13 -10.81
CA TYR A 89 -0.63 -3.00 -9.84
C TYR A 89 0.17 -1.71 -10.01
N ASN A 90 -0.25 -0.78 -10.87
CA ASN A 90 0.42 0.50 -11.10
C ASN A 90 1.95 0.32 -11.28
N LEU A 91 2.35 -0.54 -12.21
CA LEU A 91 3.77 -0.87 -12.45
C LEU A 91 4.50 0.25 -13.22
N SER A 92 3.76 1.24 -13.72
CA SER A 92 4.30 2.39 -14.48
C SER A 92 5.13 1.99 -15.71
N LEU A 93 4.94 0.78 -16.25
CA LEU A 93 5.59 0.34 -17.47
C LEU A 93 5.00 1.09 -18.66
N SER A 94 5.88 1.72 -19.45
CA SER A 94 5.47 2.41 -20.67
C SER A 94 4.93 1.40 -21.69
N PRO A 95 3.75 1.64 -22.31
CA PRO A 95 3.24 0.80 -23.41
C PRO A 95 4.26 0.55 -24.52
N ARG A 96 5.06 1.58 -24.84
CA ARG A 96 6.11 1.47 -25.86
C ARG A 96 7.22 0.49 -25.46
N LYS A 97 7.59 0.47 -24.18
CA LYS A 97 8.61 -0.44 -23.65
C LYS A 97 8.11 -1.88 -23.58
N ILE A 98 6.84 -2.07 -23.22
CA ILE A 98 6.16 -3.37 -23.29
C ILE A 98 6.20 -3.90 -24.73
N ASP A 99 5.74 -3.10 -25.70
CA ASP A 99 5.75 -3.49 -27.11
C ASP A 99 7.17 -3.78 -27.61
N GLN A 100 8.17 -3.04 -27.15
CA GLN A 100 9.57 -3.27 -27.50
C GLN A 100 10.11 -4.57 -26.93
N ALA A 101 9.82 -4.89 -25.67
CA ALA A 101 10.19 -6.16 -25.05
C ALA A 101 9.59 -7.34 -25.83
N LEU A 102 8.29 -7.27 -26.13
CA LEU A 102 7.56 -8.31 -26.86
C LEU A 102 8.02 -8.48 -28.30
N LYS A 103 8.54 -7.42 -28.95
CA LYS A 103 9.12 -7.51 -30.29
C LYS A 103 10.54 -8.08 -30.29
N ARG A 104 11.34 -7.70 -29.29
CA ARG A 104 12.76 -8.06 -29.18
C ARG A 104 12.97 -9.50 -28.74
N PHE A 105 12.20 -9.96 -27.75
CA PHE A 105 12.40 -11.27 -27.12
C PHE A 105 11.37 -12.27 -27.61
N ARG A 106 11.65 -12.92 -28.74
CA ARG A 106 10.74 -13.88 -29.36
C ARG A 106 11.43 -15.16 -29.83
N SER A 107 10.70 -16.27 -29.74
CA SER A 107 11.05 -17.56 -30.33
C SER A 107 9.82 -18.14 -31.02
N GLY A 108 9.92 -18.46 -32.31
CA GLY A 108 8.79 -19.01 -33.08
C GLY A 108 7.54 -18.11 -33.12
N GLY A 109 7.70 -16.79 -32.98
CA GLY A 109 6.57 -15.84 -32.89
C GLY A 109 6.00 -15.65 -31.49
N ASN A 110 6.35 -16.52 -30.53
CA ASN A 110 5.98 -16.42 -29.12
C ASN A 110 7.00 -15.58 -28.34
N THR A 111 6.59 -15.06 -27.19
CA THR A 111 7.42 -14.26 -26.30
C THR A 111 8.27 -15.16 -25.41
N LEU A 112 9.57 -14.89 -25.32
CA LEU A 112 10.47 -15.49 -24.33
C LEU A 112 10.30 -14.75 -23.01
N LEU A 113 9.80 -15.43 -21.98
CA LEU A 113 9.38 -14.79 -20.73
C LEU A 113 10.55 -14.20 -19.96
N GLU A 114 11.57 -14.99 -19.64
CA GLU A 114 12.71 -14.58 -18.82
C GLU A 114 13.43 -13.32 -19.37
N PRO A 115 13.90 -13.27 -20.62
CA PRO A 115 14.60 -12.09 -21.11
C PRO A 115 13.67 -10.87 -21.28
N ALA A 116 12.37 -11.08 -21.55
CA ALA A 116 11.40 -9.99 -21.60
C ALA A 116 11.15 -9.38 -20.21
N LEU A 117 10.99 -10.23 -19.19
CA LEU A 117 10.80 -9.82 -17.81
C LEU A 117 12.02 -9.10 -17.26
N GLN A 118 13.22 -9.63 -17.51
CA GLN A 118 14.46 -8.98 -17.09
C GLN A 118 14.57 -7.57 -17.69
N TYR A 119 14.30 -7.42 -18.99
CA TYR A 119 14.30 -6.11 -19.63
C TYR A 119 13.28 -5.14 -19.02
N LEU A 120 12.07 -5.60 -18.72
CA LEU A 120 11.03 -4.75 -18.12
C LEU A 120 11.33 -4.38 -16.67
N LYS A 121 12.13 -5.20 -15.97
CA LYS A 121 12.52 -4.98 -14.58
C LYS A 121 13.56 -3.86 -14.40
N GLU A 122 14.32 -3.56 -15.45
CA GLU A 122 15.40 -2.57 -15.46
C GLU A 122 14.96 -1.16 -15.91
N LEU A 123 13.65 -0.93 -16.07
CA LEU A 123 13.08 0.33 -16.58
C LEU A 123 12.71 1.33 -15.51
#